data_AF-A0A2V9XYH6-F1
#
_entry.id   AF-A0A2V9XYH6-F1
#
_cell.length_a   1.000
_cell.length_b   1.000
_cell.length_c   1.000
_cell.angle_alpha   90.00
_cell.angle_beta   90.00
_cell.angle_gamma   90.00
#
_symmetry.space_group_name_H-M   'P 1'
#
loop_
_entity.id
_entity.type
_entity.pdbx_description
1 polymer ?
#
loop_
_entity_poly.entity_id
_entity_poly.type
_entity_poly.pdbx_seq_one_letter_code
_entity_poly.pdbx_strand_id
1 'polypeptide(L)'
;MLGKSVAQGLDPGVVRQKLTDRYNQDFVNEWNAVMKTSSVPPYSGFPEADKKLAKITDTKSPLMELFYFVSHNIDPAPPDVKAPFAPVQAVEPPGPADKPPDVLISKTTQDYMKALGGLLAAVHVAAQSPGAPDATVLAQVSTAQSNASGAVTGVITAIPVDNSQPVGNEKEVRRLLEGPITAVDGPNKLAPLKAAGAAAAGFCSQMRGMYPFDPASLKEMPLDQLYSLLAGDEWKKLNDGVKSFVLPVGSGFAPNPTATTKLSPQFLSFLSKMKALGEVMYPSGSAPPHFSYTLKTLPSNLEGVEVTIGSEKLSGKDAQKTFVWTGGPENIDVSKNGDTLDSASGPWAVFHFVARAHHLTYNNLEWVIENNGQPVKLPNSKIKSYDFQLQVGGSANPFFDMPGLKCVSQVAGK
;
A
#
# COMPACT_ATOMS: atom_id res chain seq x y z
N MET A 1 65.08 -23.50 47.02
CA MET A 1 65.92 -22.31 46.73
C MET A 1 65.39 -21.66 45.46
N LEU A 2 64.85 -20.45 45.58
CA LEU A 2 64.38 -19.64 44.44
C LEU A 2 65.61 -19.08 43.71
N GLY A 3 65.98 -19.72 42.61
CA GLY A 3 67.09 -19.27 41.76
C GLY A 3 66.69 -18.01 40.99
N LYS A 4 67.40 -16.92 41.26
CA LYS A 4 67.42 -15.67 40.49
C LYS A 4 67.96 -15.91 39.07
N SER A 5 67.18 -16.56 38.21
CA SER A 5 67.43 -16.72 36.77
C SER A 5 66.04 -17.00 36.17
N VAL A 6 65.25 -16.04 35.71
CA VAL A 6 65.23 -15.52 34.32
C VAL A 6 64.56 -14.13 34.29
N ALA A 7 65.11 -13.16 35.00
CA ALA A 7 64.95 -11.75 34.63
C ALA A 7 66.22 -11.30 33.90
N GLN A 8 66.67 -12.11 32.92
CA GLN A 8 67.58 -11.60 31.91
C GLN A 8 66.78 -10.58 31.10
N GLY A 9 67.28 -9.35 31.09
CA GLY A 9 66.58 -8.15 30.65
C GLY A 9 65.77 -8.40 29.39
N LEU A 10 64.48 -8.06 29.47
CA LEU A 10 63.70 -7.74 28.28
C LEU A 10 64.49 -6.67 27.53
N ASP A 11 65.05 -7.04 26.37
CA ASP A 11 65.73 -6.11 25.49
C ASP A 11 64.74 -4.96 25.18
N PRO A 12 65.03 -3.72 25.62
CA PRO A 12 64.15 -2.58 25.39
C PRO A 12 63.82 -2.38 23.90
N GLY A 13 64.71 -2.77 22.98
CA GLY A 13 64.47 -2.75 21.54
C GLY A 13 63.39 -3.73 21.10
N VAL A 14 63.43 -4.97 21.61
CA VAL A 14 62.42 -6.00 21.32
C VAL A 14 61.06 -5.65 21.92
N VAL A 15 61.03 -5.10 23.13
CA VAL A 15 59.78 -4.65 23.76
C VAL A 15 59.16 -3.50 22.98
N ARG A 16 59.97 -2.49 22.61
CA ARG A 16 59.52 -1.36 21.81
C ARG A 16 58.94 -1.83 20.48
N GLN A 17 59.62 -2.73 19.77
CA GLN A 17 59.14 -3.28 18.51
C GLN A 17 57.78 -3.97 18.67
N LYS A 18 57.65 -4.91 19.62
CA LYS A 18 56.38 -5.63 19.85
C LYS A 18 55.22 -4.71 20.26
N LEU A 19 55.50 -3.66 21.03
CA LEU A 19 54.48 -2.67 21.39
C LEU A 19 54.07 -1.82 20.19
N THR A 20 55.03 -1.41 19.35
CA THR A 20 54.74 -0.70 18.09
C THR A 20 53.92 -1.58 17.14
N ASP A 21 54.28 -2.84 16.96
CA ASP A 21 53.54 -3.78 16.10
C ASP A 21 52.10 -3.96 16.59
N ARG A 22 51.91 -4.15 17.92
CA ARG A 22 50.58 -4.26 18.52
C ARG A 22 49.76 -2.97 18.34
N TYR A 23 50.37 -1.82 18.62
CA TYR A 23 49.70 -0.52 18.44
C TYR A 23 49.25 -0.32 16.99
N ASN A 24 50.12 -0.63 16.03
CA ASN A 24 49.80 -0.52 14.60
C ASN A 24 48.65 -1.46 14.19
N GLN A 25 48.64 -2.70 14.71
CA GLN A 25 47.55 -3.63 14.47
C GLN A 25 46.22 -3.14 15.05
N ASP A 26 46.22 -2.64 16.28
CA ASP A 26 45.03 -2.09 16.93
C ASP A 26 44.55 -0.84 16.17
N PHE A 27 45.46 0.03 15.74
CA PHE A 27 45.16 1.20 14.90
C PHE A 27 44.43 0.81 13.60
N VAL A 28 44.94 -0.19 12.87
CA VAL A 28 44.30 -0.70 11.64
C VAL A 28 42.92 -1.28 11.94
N ASN A 29 42.78 -2.01 13.05
CA ASN A 29 41.51 -2.63 13.44
C ASN A 29 40.43 -1.60 13.76
N GLU A 30 40.76 -0.57 14.54
CA GLU A 30 39.82 0.49 14.94
C GLU A 30 39.33 1.29 13.73
N TRP A 31 40.22 1.70 12.82
CA TRP A 31 39.82 2.44 11.62
C TRP A 31 38.99 1.61 10.64
N ASN A 32 39.29 0.31 10.52
CA ASN A 32 38.43 -0.60 9.77
C ASN A 32 37.06 -0.77 10.43
N ALA A 33 36.97 -0.76 11.76
CA ALA A 33 35.71 -0.81 12.47
C ALA A 33 34.83 0.42 12.18
N VAL A 34 35.42 1.62 12.10
CA VAL A 34 34.71 2.85 11.68
C VAL A 34 34.07 2.68 10.30
N MET A 35 34.82 2.16 9.32
CA MET A 35 34.32 1.93 7.95
C MET A 35 33.25 0.84 7.89
N LYS A 36 33.38 -0.21 8.70
CA LYS A 36 32.41 -1.32 8.76
C LYS A 36 31.08 -0.93 9.40
N THR A 37 31.11 -0.10 10.44
CA THR A 37 29.93 0.29 11.22
C THR A 37 29.20 1.52 10.66
N SER A 38 29.90 2.35 9.87
CA SER A 38 29.28 3.44 9.12
C SER A 38 28.23 2.93 8.13
N SER A 39 27.11 3.62 7.99
CA SER A 39 26.06 3.26 7.02
C SER A 39 25.20 4.45 6.63
N VAL A 40 24.55 4.34 5.47
CA VAL A 40 23.51 5.28 5.07
C VAL A 40 22.18 4.76 5.59
N PRO A 41 21.43 5.54 6.40
CA PRO A 41 20.14 5.13 6.90
C PRO A 41 19.14 4.87 5.76
N PRO A 42 18.28 3.86 5.87
CA PRO A 42 17.26 3.59 4.85
C PRO A 42 16.29 4.77 4.70
N TYR A 43 15.57 4.79 3.57
CA TYR A 43 14.54 5.78 3.27
C TYR A 43 13.15 5.18 3.51
N SER A 44 12.29 5.87 4.26
CA SER A 44 10.89 5.45 4.48
C SER A 44 9.95 5.77 3.29
N GLY A 45 10.42 6.58 2.35
CA GLY A 45 9.72 6.96 1.11
C GLY A 45 10.49 8.01 0.32
N PHE A 46 9.99 8.35 -0.88
CA PHE A 46 10.63 9.34 -1.75
C PHE A 46 10.82 10.74 -1.12
N PRO A 47 9.88 11.29 -0.31
CA PRO A 47 10.09 12.58 0.35
C PRO A 47 11.26 12.60 1.35
N GLU A 48 11.56 11.48 2.00
CA GLU A 48 12.71 11.38 2.89
C GLU A 48 14.00 11.12 2.10
N ALA A 49 13.92 10.28 1.06
CA ALA A 49 15.02 10.02 0.14
C ALA A 49 15.50 11.32 -0.51
N ASP A 50 14.60 12.18 -0.98
CA ASP A 50 14.89 13.50 -1.56
C ASP A 50 15.73 14.37 -0.61
N LYS A 51 15.27 14.53 0.63
CA LYS A 51 15.97 15.32 1.66
C LYS A 51 17.35 14.74 2.01
N LYS A 52 17.47 13.41 2.13
CA LYS A 52 18.72 12.74 2.49
C LYS A 52 19.72 12.76 1.34
N LEU A 53 19.28 12.48 0.12
CA LEU A 53 20.10 12.56 -1.08
C LEU A 53 20.58 13.99 -1.31
N ALA A 54 19.73 15.00 -1.14
CA ALA A 54 20.14 16.41 -1.26
C ALA A 54 21.32 16.77 -0.33
N LYS A 55 21.31 16.25 0.91
CA LYS A 55 22.45 16.43 1.84
C LYS A 55 23.69 15.65 1.41
N ILE A 56 23.51 14.43 0.89
CA ILE A 56 24.63 13.58 0.42
C ILE A 56 25.27 14.16 -0.84
N THR A 57 24.50 14.82 -1.71
CA THR A 57 25.00 15.44 -2.95
C THR A 57 25.50 16.86 -2.76
N ASP A 58 25.38 17.44 -1.57
CA ASP A 58 25.86 18.79 -1.29
C ASP A 58 27.40 18.86 -1.39
N THR A 59 27.91 20.07 -1.61
CA THR A 59 29.33 20.40 -1.56
C THR A 59 30.03 19.97 -0.26
N LYS A 60 29.29 19.89 0.85
CA LYS A 60 29.73 19.33 2.13
C LYS A 60 29.07 17.97 2.39
N SER A 61 29.23 17.04 1.45
CA SER A 61 28.68 15.70 1.55
C SER A 61 29.18 15.00 2.83
N PRO A 62 28.28 14.57 3.74
CA PRO A 62 28.68 13.82 4.93
C PRO A 62 29.39 12.49 4.60
N LEU A 63 29.10 11.91 3.43
CA LEU A 63 29.74 10.68 2.96
C LEU A 63 31.19 10.96 2.52
N MET A 64 31.42 12.04 1.78
CA MET A 64 32.79 12.43 1.40
C MET A 64 33.57 12.92 2.62
N GLU A 65 32.91 13.62 3.55
CA GLU A 65 33.51 14.03 4.83
C GLU A 65 33.93 12.82 5.68
N LEU A 66 33.16 11.73 5.68
CA LEU A 66 33.55 10.48 6.32
C LEU A 66 34.82 9.88 5.69
N PHE A 67 34.90 9.82 4.36
CA PHE A 67 36.11 9.31 3.69
C PHE A 67 37.32 10.20 3.95
N TYR A 68 37.16 11.52 3.88
CA TYR A 68 38.19 12.47 4.27
C TYR A 68 38.61 12.29 5.73
N PHE A 69 37.66 12.16 6.66
CA PHE A 69 37.94 11.94 8.09
C PHE A 69 38.81 10.71 8.29
N VAL A 70 38.50 9.59 7.64
CA VAL A 70 39.32 8.38 7.72
C VAL A 70 40.68 8.62 7.09
N SER A 71 40.75 9.11 5.84
CA SER A 71 42.00 9.35 5.12
C SER A 71 42.95 10.29 5.86
N HIS A 72 42.44 11.39 6.41
CA HIS A 72 43.23 12.39 7.13
C HIS A 72 43.83 11.82 8.42
N ASN A 73 43.06 11.04 9.18
CA ASN A 73 43.54 10.50 10.46
C ASN A 73 44.48 9.30 10.31
N ILE A 74 44.47 8.60 9.17
CA ILE A 74 45.44 7.53 8.89
C ILE A 74 46.76 8.05 8.31
N ASP A 75 46.78 9.24 7.70
CA ASP A 75 47.95 9.74 6.97
C ASP A 75 49.24 9.87 7.82
N PRO A 76 49.18 10.22 9.13
CA PRO A 76 50.38 10.25 9.97
C PRO A 76 51.01 8.87 10.23
N ALA A 77 50.33 7.76 9.91
CA ALA A 77 50.81 6.41 10.20
C ALA A 77 51.96 5.96 9.27
N PRO A 78 52.78 4.97 9.68
CA PRO A 78 53.83 4.39 8.83
C PRO A 78 53.27 3.78 7.53
N PRO A 79 54.05 3.72 6.43
CA PRO A 79 53.55 3.27 5.12
C PRO A 79 52.88 1.88 5.10
N ASP A 80 53.42 0.93 5.86
CA ASP A 80 52.89 -0.43 6.03
C ASP A 80 51.54 -0.47 6.77
N VAL A 81 51.33 0.48 7.69
CA VAL A 81 50.06 0.66 8.43
C VAL A 81 49.01 1.36 7.57
N LYS A 82 49.43 2.22 6.64
CA LYS A 82 48.54 2.96 5.73
C LYS A 82 48.08 2.14 4.53
N ALA A 83 48.91 1.22 4.05
CA ALA A 83 48.67 0.48 2.82
C ALA A 83 47.27 -0.20 2.73
N PRO A 84 46.71 -0.81 3.81
CA PRO A 84 45.37 -1.38 3.79
C PRO A 84 44.23 -0.37 3.53
N PHE A 85 44.51 0.93 3.65
CA PHE A 85 43.56 2.02 3.47
C PHE A 85 43.74 2.77 2.15
N ALA A 86 44.58 2.27 1.24
CA ALA A 86 44.73 2.86 -0.10
C ALA A 86 43.39 3.10 -0.84
N PRO A 87 42.36 2.23 -0.73
CA PRO A 87 41.07 2.48 -1.37
C PRO A 87 40.36 3.74 -0.87
N VAL A 88 40.31 3.99 0.44
CA VAL A 88 39.66 5.20 0.98
C VAL A 88 40.44 6.48 0.63
N GLN A 89 41.78 6.39 0.61
CA GLN A 89 42.65 7.50 0.19
C GLN A 89 42.53 7.83 -1.30
N ALA A 90 42.23 6.84 -2.14
CA ALA A 90 42.00 7.04 -3.57
C ALA A 90 40.66 7.75 -3.85
N VAL A 91 39.65 7.52 -3.01
CA VAL A 91 38.34 8.17 -3.09
C VAL A 91 38.42 9.62 -2.62
N GLU A 92 38.92 9.83 -1.40
CA GLU A 92 39.19 11.17 -0.88
C GLU A 92 40.58 11.21 -0.22
N PRO A 93 41.55 11.96 -0.79
CA PRO A 93 42.89 12.10 -0.22
C PRO A 93 42.87 12.76 1.17
N PRO A 94 43.93 12.55 2.00
CA PRO A 94 44.01 13.08 3.38
C PRO A 94 44.02 14.61 3.51
N GLY A 95 44.08 15.33 2.38
CA GLY A 95 44.14 16.80 2.36
C GLY A 95 45.40 17.36 3.00
N PRO A 96 45.50 18.70 3.14
CA PRO A 96 46.61 19.33 3.83
C PRO A 96 46.56 19.07 5.35
N ALA A 97 47.72 19.02 6.00
CA ALA A 97 47.84 18.66 7.42
C ALA A 97 47.32 19.75 8.38
N ASP A 98 47.23 21.00 7.91
CA ASP A 98 46.95 22.19 8.72
C ASP A 98 45.53 22.73 8.56
N LYS A 99 44.74 22.23 7.60
CA LYS A 99 43.34 22.65 7.39
C LYS A 99 42.50 21.59 6.67
N PRO A 100 41.16 21.58 6.84
CA PRO A 100 40.26 20.82 5.99
C PRO A 100 40.38 21.24 4.51
N PRO A 101 40.10 20.33 3.56
CA PRO A 101 40.06 20.67 2.14
C PRO A 101 38.96 21.69 1.86
N ASP A 102 39.26 22.65 0.98
CA ASP A 102 38.30 23.67 0.56
C ASP A 102 37.16 23.06 -0.30
N VAL A 103 37.37 21.88 -0.89
CA VAL A 103 36.40 21.09 -1.67
C VAL A 103 36.55 19.60 -1.36
N LEU A 104 35.46 18.95 -0.95
CA LEU A 104 35.39 17.51 -0.61
C LEU A 104 35.04 16.58 -1.80
N ILE A 105 34.91 17.13 -3.00
CA ILE A 105 34.62 16.36 -4.22
C ILE A 105 35.91 16.26 -5.02
N SER A 106 36.55 15.10 -4.96
CA SER A 106 37.75 14.81 -5.75
C SER A 106 37.43 14.58 -7.23
N LYS A 107 38.47 14.62 -8.07
CA LYS A 107 38.35 14.22 -9.49
C LYS A 107 37.88 12.77 -9.63
N THR A 108 38.29 11.90 -8.70
CA THR A 108 37.90 10.48 -8.68
C THR A 108 36.40 10.31 -8.44
N THR A 109 35.82 11.13 -7.56
CA THR A 109 34.40 11.03 -7.16
C THR A 109 33.46 11.93 -7.96
N GLN A 110 33.99 12.78 -8.85
CA GLN A 110 33.20 13.75 -9.62
C GLN A 110 32.04 13.12 -10.40
N ASP A 111 32.30 12.04 -11.14
CA ASP A 111 31.25 11.36 -11.93
C ASP A 111 30.23 10.64 -11.04
N TYR A 112 30.65 10.11 -9.90
CA TYR A 112 29.76 9.56 -8.88
C TYR A 112 28.84 10.63 -8.30
N MET A 113 29.38 11.78 -7.90
CA MET A 113 28.60 12.89 -7.35
C MET A 113 27.61 13.45 -8.38
N LYS A 114 28.02 13.54 -9.65
CA LYS A 114 27.13 13.89 -10.76
C LYS A 114 26.00 12.88 -10.95
N ALA A 115 26.31 11.58 -10.90
CA ALA A 115 25.31 10.52 -11.04
C ALA A 115 24.33 10.48 -9.85
N LEU A 116 24.81 10.72 -8.63
CA LEU A 116 23.94 10.92 -7.46
C LEU A 116 23.05 12.15 -7.59
N GLY A 117 23.54 13.25 -8.17
CA GLY A 117 22.70 14.41 -8.50
C GLY A 117 21.58 14.06 -9.48
N GLY A 118 21.87 13.22 -10.47
CA GLY A 118 20.85 12.66 -11.38
C GLY A 118 19.82 11.79 -10.65
N LEU A 119 20.27 10.95 -9.71
CA LEU A 119 19.38 10.15 -8.86
C LEU A 119 18.49 11.05 -7.98
N LEU A 120 19.06 12.09 -7.37
CA LEU A 120 18.30 13.09 -6.60
C LEU A 120 17.21 13.73 -7.46
N ALA A 121 17.53 14.16 -8.69
CA ALA A 121 16.55 14.78 -9.57
C ALA A 121 15.37 13.83 -9.89
N ALA A 122 15.64 12.55 -10.15
CA ALA A 122 14.59 11.56 -10.39
C ALA A 122 13.75 11.29 -9.11
N VAL A 123 14.41 11.19 -7.95
CA VAL A 123 13.75 11.02 -6.66
C VAL A 123 12.90 12.25 -6.30
N HIS A 124 13.34 13.45 -6.67
CA HIS A 124 12.59 14.70 -6.46
C HIS A 124 11.26 14.69 -7.20
N VAL A 125 11.27 14.29 -8.47
CA VAL A 125 10.05 14.12 -9.28
C VAL A 125 9.11 13.09 -8.65
N ALA A 126 9.66 11.96 -8.18
CA ALA A 126 8.89 10.95 -7.47
C ALA A 126 8.31 11.47 -6.14
N ALA A 127 9.05 12.30 -5.40
CA ALA A 127 8.61 12.89 -4.15
C ALA A 127 7.48 13.93 -4.34
N GLN A 128 7.43 14.59 -5.50
CA GLN A 128 6.40 15.58 -5.84
C GLN A 128 5.16 14.99 -6.52
N SER A 129 5.16 13.69 -6.83
CA SER A 129 4.03 13.05 -7.50
C SER A 129 2.76 13.15 -6.65
N PRO A 130 1.62 13.63 -7.19
CA PRO A 130 0.35 13.62 -6.49
C PRO A 130 -0.08 12.17 -6.17
N GLY A 131 -0.01 11.78 -4.89
CA GLY A 131 -0.24 10.40 -4.49
C GLY A 131 1.03 9.55 -4.61
N ALA A 132 0.96 8.45 -5.37
CA ALA A 132 2.12 7.59 -5.59
C ALA A 132 2.68 7.77 -7.01
N PRO A 133 4.01 7.69 -7.20
CA PRO A 133 4.62 7.78 -8.51
C PRO A 133 4.10 6.71 -9.47
N ASP A 134 3.87 7.09 -10.73
CA ASP A 134 3.49 6.15 -11.78
C ASP A 134 4.69 5.31 -12.27
N ALA A 135 4.43 4.34 -13.14
CA ALA A 135 5.44 3.44 -13.67
C ALA A 135 6.56 4.16 -14.45
N THR A 136 6.24 5.28 -15.11
CA THR A 136 7.21 6.06 -15.88
C THR A 136 8.18 6.77 -14.92
N VAL A 137 7.66 7.39 -13.86
CA VAL A 137 8.47 8.04 -12.83
C VAL A 137 9.34 7.02 -12.09
N LEU A 138 8.79 5.85 -11.73
CA LEU A 138 9.57 4.78 -11.10
C LEU A 138 10.67 4.22 -12.03
N ALA A 139 10.41 4.14 -13.34
CA ALA A 139 11.41 3.72 -14.32
C ALA A 139 12.57 4.75 -14.44
N GLN A 140 12.27 6.04 -14.35
CA GLN A 140 13.28 7.10 -14.31
C GLN A 140 14.17 6.99 -13.07
N VAL A 141 13.57 6.77 -11.89
CA VAL A 141 14.33 6.50 -10.66
C VAL A 141 15.24 5.27 -10.83
N SER A 142 14.70 4.17 -11.36
CA SER A 142 15.46 2.93 -11.55
C SER A 142 16.64 3.09 -12.54
N THR A 143 16.43 3.89 -13.59
CA THR A 143 17.49 4.22 -14.56
C THR A 143 18.59 5.08 -13.91
N ALA A 144 18.20 6.09 -13.13
CA ALA A 144 19.15 6.93 -12.41
C ALA A 144 19.92 6.15 -11.35
N GLN A 145 19.28 5.21 -10.65
CA GLN A 145 19.95 4.26 -9.74
C GLN A 145 21.02 3.45 -10.47
N SER A 146 20.68 2.87 -11.63
CA SER A 146 21.61 2.06 -12.43
C SER A 146 22.83 2.87 -12.89
N ASN A 147 22.62 4.11 -13.32
CA ASN A 147 23.70 5.02 -13.70
C ASN A 147 24.62 5.35 -12.51
N ALA A 148 24.04 5.60 -11.33
CA ALA A 148 24.81 5.86 -10.12
C ALA A 148 25.63 4.64 -9.68
N SER A 149 25.06 3.42 -9.75
CA SER A 149 25.79 2.17 -9.48
C SER A 149 26.93 1.94 -10.47
N GLY A 150 26.73 2.28 -11.74
CA GLY A 150 27.79 2.29 -12.75
C GLY A 150 28.92 3.25 -12.40
N ALA A 151 28.60 4.44 -11.90
CA ALA A 151 29.58 5.41 -11.46
C ALA A 151 30.39 4.94 -10.22
N VAL A 152 29.76 4.23 -9.27
CA VAL A 152 30.50 3.57 -8.18
C VAL A 152 31.48 2.54 -8.73
N THR A 153 31.06 1.74 -9.71
CA THR A 153 31.96 0.78 -10.35
C THR A 153 33.16 1.48 -10.98
N GLY A 154 32.93 2.61 -11.67
CA GLY A 154 33.98 3.47 -12.21
C GLY A 154 34.97 3.94 -11.14
N VAL A 155 34.47 4.47 -10.01
CA VAL A 155 35.30 4.89 -8.86
C VAL A 155 36.17 3.73 -8.38
N ILE A 156 35.57 2.56 -8.10
CA ILE A 156 36.30 1.43 -7.55
C ILE A 156 37.34 0.88 -8.54
N THR A 157 37.03 0.82 -9.84
CA THR A 157 37.99 0.36 -10.86
C THR A 157 39.15 1.34 -11.09
N ALA A 158 38.98 2.61 -10.73
CA ALA A 158 40.03 3.61 -10.81
C ALA A 158 41.00 3.55 -9.61
N ILE A 159 40.69 2.78 -8.57
CA ILE A 159 41.57 2.57 -7.41
C ILE A 159 42.77 1.71 -7.86
N PRO A 160 44.02 2.18 -7.67
CA PRO A 160 45.20 1.40 -8.00
C PRO A 160 45.24 0.09 -7.21
N VAL A 161 45.34 -1.04 -7.91
CA VAL A 161 45.54 -2.35 -7.27
C VAL A 161 47.04 -2.55 -7.04
N ASP A 162 47.47 -2.50 -5.78
CA ASP A 162 48.80 -2.98 -5.41
C ASP A 162 48.72 -4.50 -5.17
N ASN A 163 49.24 -5.28 -6.12
CA ASN A 163 49.26 -6.75 -6.06
C ASN A 163 50.17 -7.32 -4.94
N SER A 164 50.84 -6.46 -4.15
CA SER A 164 51.72 -6.86 -3.05
C SER A 164 51.10 -6.73 -1.64
N GLN A 165 49.85 -6.24 -1.53
CA GLN A 165 49.20 -5.92 -0.26
C GLN A 165 47.86 -6.68 -0.10
N PRO A 166 47.45 -7.06 1.13
CA PRO A 166 46.14 -7.68 1.36
C PRO A 166 45.02 -6.77 0.86
N VAL A 167 43.97 -7.36 0.27
CA VAL A 167 42.77 -6.64 -0.18
C VAL A 167 42.27 -5.75 0.96
N GLY A 168 42.45 -4.44 0.82
CA GLY A 168 42.19 -3.44 1.85
C GLY A 168 40.70 -3.21 2.10
N ASN A 169 40.35 -2.01 2.55
CA ASN A 169 38.95 -1.61 2.85
C ASN A 169 38.07 -1.31 1.62
N GLU A 170 38.40 -1.86 0.45
CA GLU A 170 37.67 -1.61 -0.82
C GLU A 170 36.20 -2.01 -0.71
N LYS A 171 35.90 -3.15 -0.07
CA LYS A 171 34.53 -3.64 0.11
C LYS A 171 33.70 -2.66 0.93
N GLU A 172 34.26 -2.12 2.00
CA GLU A 172 33.61 -1.12 2.85
C GLU A 172 33.42 0.20 2.11
N VAL A 173 34.42 0.66 1.36
CA VAL A 173 34.32 1.86 0.51
C VAL A 173 33.19 1.71 -0.52
N ARG A 174 33.18 0.60 -1.27
CA ARG A 174 32.12 0.28 -2.23
C ARG A 174 30.74 0.28 -1.57
N ARG A 175 30.58 -0.43 -0.46
CA ARG A 175 29.31 -0.51 0.28
C ARG A 175 28.81 0.87 0.71
N LEU A 176 29.71 1.74 1.17
CA LEU A 176 29.38 3.10 1.59
C LEU A 176 28.98 3.98 0.40
N LEU A 177 29.67 3.87 -0.75
CA LEU A 177 29.31 4.56 -1.99
C LEU A 177 27.98 4.05 -2.59
N GLU A 178 27.67 2.76 -2.46
CA GLU A 178 26.39 2.16 -2.90
C GLU A 178 25.22 2.45 -1.94
N GLY A 179 25.51 2.78 -0.68
CA GLY A 179 24.51 3.02 0.37
C GLY A 179 23.39 4.00 -0.02
N PRO A 180 23.70 5.22 -0.50
CA PRO A 180 22.68 6.20 -0.89
C PRO A 180 21.80 5.73 -2.06
N ILE A 181 22.33 4.87 -2.93
CA ILE A 181 21.69 4.39 -4.16
C ILE A 181 20.73 3.25 -3.84
N THR A 182 21.22 2.25 -3.10
CA THR A 182 20.45 1.06 -2.68
C THR A 182 19.35 1.39 -1.68
N ALA A 183 19.52 2.44 -0.87
CA ALA A 183 18.48 2.91 0.06
C ALA A 183 17.17 3.36 -0.65
N VAL A 184 17.22 3.66 -1.96
CA VAL A 184 16.02 3.99 -2.78
C VAL A 184 15.16 2.77 -3.11
N ASP A 185 15.69 1.55 -2.99
CA ASP A 185 14.94 0.31 -3.30
C ASP A 185 13.72 0.13 -2.39
N GLY A 186 13.82 0.51 -1.13
CA GLY A 186 12.72 0.47 -0.18
C GLY A 186 11.53 1.31 -0.64
N PRO A 187 11.70 2.63 -0.84
CA PRO A 187 10.69 3.50 -1.45
C PRO A 187 10.12 2.96 -2.76
N ASN A 188 10.98 2.45 -3.66
CA ASN A 188 10.56 1.92 -4.96
C ASN A 188 9.63 0.70 -4.79
N LYS A 189 9.99 -0.25 -3.92
CA LYS A 189 9.17 -1.44 -3.62
C LYS A 189 7.84 -1.10 -2.95
N LEU A 190 7.81 -0.08 -2.10
CA LEU A 190 6.61 0.31 -1.36
C LEU A 190 5.69 1.27 -2.13
N ALA A 191 6.17 1.91 -3.18
CA ALA A 191 5.41 2.90 -3.93
C ALA A 191 4.08 2.34 -4.49
N PRO A 192 4.04 1.15 -5.13
CA PRO A 192 2.78 0.57 -5.59
C PRO A 192 1.78 0.33 -4.45
N LEU A 193 2.25 -0.07 -3.27
CA LEU A 193 1.38 -0.36 -2.13
C LEU A 193 0.80 0.93 -1.53
N LYS A 194 1.60 2.01 -1.48
CA LYS A 194 1.12 3.34 -1.11
C LYS A 194 0.10 3.89 -2.13
N ALA A 195 0.31 3.63 -3.43
CA ALA A 195 -0.64 3.98 -4.49
C ALA A 195 -2.00 3.33 -4.26
N ALA A 196 -1.99 2.01 -4.05
CA ALA A 196 -3.18 1.24 -3.79
C ALA A 196 -3.91 1.73 -2.52
N GLY A 197 -3.16 2.02 -1.45
CA GLY A 197 -3.70 2.61 -0.23
C GLY A 197 -4.38 3.96 -0.44
N ALA A 198 -3.78 4.84 -1.24
CA ALA A 198 -4.36 6.14 -1.58
C ALA A 198 -5.64 5.99 -2.44
N ALA A 199 -5.62 5.10 -3.44
CA ALA A 199 -6.79 4.80 -4.26
C ALA A 199 -7.95 4.26 -3.41
N ALA A 200 -7.67 3.32 -2.50
CA ALA A 200 -8.65 2.77 -1.58
C ALA A 200 -9.20 3.84 -0.62
N ALA A 201 -8.35 4.72 -0.09
CA ALA A 201 -8.79 5.81 0.79
C ALA A 201 -9.72 6.80 0.05
N GLY A 202 -9.37 7.20 -1.17
CA GLY A 202 -10.20 8.07 -2.02
C GLY A 202 -11.53 7.42 -2.40
N PHE A 203 -11.51 6.12 -2.74
CA PHE A 203 -12.73 5.36 -2.99
C PHE A 203 -13.63 5.33 -1.75
N CYS A 204 -13.05 5.03 -0.59
CA CYS A 204 -13.80 4.96 0.67
C CYS A 204 -14.41 6.28 1.12
N SER A 205 -13.91 7.45 0.70
CA SER A 205 -14.57 8.71 1.03
C SER A 205 -15.90 8.88 0.31
N GLN A 206 -16.08 8.24 -0.85
CA GLN A 206 -17.30 8.33 -1.65
C GLN A 206 -18.44 7.43 -1.14
N MET A 207 -18.13 6.38 -0.36
CA MET A 207 -19.13 5.43 0.16
C MET A 207 -19.77 5.84 1.49
N ARG A 208 -19.24 6.86 2.18
CA ARG A 208 -19.58 7.09 3.60
C ARG A 208 -20.94 7.78 3.79
N GLY A 209 -21.68 7.29 4.79
CA GLY A 209 -22.84 7.98 5.35
C GLY A 209 -24.01 8.14 4.38
N MET A 210 -24.22 7.15 3.50
CA MET A 210 -25.35 7.12 2.58
C MET A 210 -25.94 5.72 2.49
N TYR A 211 -27.26 5.66 2.36
CA TYR A 211 -27.99 4.46 2.00
C TYR A 211 -27.65 4.08 0.55
N PRO A 212 -27.42 2.80 0.20
CA PRO A 212 -27.69 1.59 0.98
C PRO A 212 -26.52 1.09 1.85
N PHE A 213 -25.33 1.68 1.75
CA PHE A 213 -24.15 1.19 2.49
C PHE A 213 -24.24 1.44 4.00
N ASP A 214 -24.88 2.54 4.39
CA ASP A 214 -25.28 2.85 5.76
C ASP A 214 -26.81 2.72 5.89
N PRO A 215 -27.34 1.60 6.43
CA PRO A 215 -28.77 1.37 6.54
C PRO A 215 -29.49 2.37 7.46
N ALA A 216 -28.76 3.05 8.34
CA ALA A 216 -29.32 4.06 9.23
C ALA A 216 -29.35 5.47 8.60
N SER A 217 -28.73 5.64 7.42
CA SER A 217 -28.67 6.94 6.75
C SER A 217 -30.01 7.28 6.09
N LEU A 218 -30.52 8.48 6.39
CA LEU A 218 -31.65 9.07 5.67
C LEU A 218 -31.24 9.68 4.31
N LYS A 219 -29.94 9.85 4.09
CA LYS A 219 -29.40 10.31 2.81
C LYS A 219 -29.21 9.12 1.89
N GLU A 220 -29.97 9.09 0.81
CA GLU A 220 -29.83 8.11 -0.25
C GLU A 220 -28.67 8.46 -1.18
N MET A 221 -27.95 7.44 -1.65
CA MET A 221 -26.90 7.59 -2.63
C MET A 221 -27.51 7.95 -4.00
N PRO A 222 -27.05 9.04 -4.65
CA PRO A 222 -27.38 9.32 -6.04
C PRO A 222 -26.91 8.18 -6.97
N LEU A 223 -27.72 7.83 -7.98
CA LEU A 223 -27.43 6.66 -8.82
C LEU A 223 -26.25 6.85 -9.79
N ASP A 224 -25.92 8.09 -10.13
CA ASP A 224 -24.69 8.45 -10.84
C ASP A 224 -23.45 8.21 -9.97
N GLN A 225 -23.53 8.55 -8.68
CA GLN A 225 -22.48 8.25 -7.71
C GLN A 225 -22.35 6.73 -7.49
N LEU A 226 -23.48 6.00 -7.39
CA LEU A 226 -23.47 4.54 -7.30
C LEU A 226 -22.82 3.91 -8.54
N TYR A 227 -23.15 4.40 -9.74
CA TYR A 227 -22.53 3.96 -10.99
C TYR A 227 -21.03 4.20 -10.95
N SER A 228 -20.60 5.41 -10.55
CA SER A 228 -19.17 5.74 -10.44
C SER A 228 -18.41 4.78 -9.52
N LEU A 229 -19.04 4.36 -8.40
CA LEU A 229 -18.45 3.44 -7.42
C LEU A 229 -18.41 1.98 -7.85
N LEU A 230 -19.40 1.51 -8.62
CA LEU A 230 -19.56 0.09 -8.96
C LEU A 230 -19.10 -0.28 -10.37
N ALA A 231 -19.08 0.67 -11.31
CA ALA A 231 -18.74 0.42 -12.71
C ALA A 231 -18.00 1.58 -13.41
N GLY A 232 -18.11 2.81 -12.90
CA GLY A 232 -17.56 4.02 -13.51
C GLY A 232 -16.17 4.41 -13.02
N ASP A 233 -15.92 5.72 -12.96
CA ASP A 233 -14.56 6.25 -12.79
C ASP A 233 -13.92 5.94 -11.45
N GLU A 234 -14.67 5.98 -10.35
CA GLU A 234 -14.11 5.66 -9.02
C GLU A 234 -13.76 4.18 -8.91
N TRP A 235 -14.60 3.29 -9.47
CA TRP A 235 -14.27 1.87 -9.59
C TRP A 235 -13.02 1.65 -10.44
N LYS A 236 -12.93 2.32 -11.59
CA LYS A 236 -11.77 2.23 -12.48
C LYS A 236 -10.49 2.68 -11.79
N LYS A 237 -10.51 3.83 -11.09
CA LYS A 237 -9.37 4.34 -10.32
C LYS A 237 -8.91 3.35 -9.24
N LEU A 238 -9.85 2.78 -8.48
CA LEU A 238 -9.53 1.76 -7.49
C LEU A 238 -8.88 0.54 -8.14
N ASN A 239 -9.51 0.01 -9.19
CA ASN A 239 -9.04 -1.19 -9.90
C ASN A 239 -7.65 -0.97 -10.52
N ASP A 240 -7.43 0.18 -11.17
CA ASP A 240 -6.14 0.56 -11.74
C ASP A 240 -5.04 0.72 -10.66
N GLY A 241 -5.40 1.19 -9.47
CA GLY A 241 -4.47 1.31 -8.33
C GLY A 241 -4.06 -0.02 -7.72
N VAL A 242 -4.88 -1.07 -7.84
CA VAL A 242 -4.64 -2.38 -7.20
C VAL A 242 -4.24 -3.49 -8.17
N LYS A 243 -4.32 -3.26 -9.49
CA LYS A 243 -4.13 -4.29 -10.53
C LYS A 243 -2.80 -5.05 -10.48
N SER A 244 -1.73 -4.46 -9.95
CA SER A 244 -0.44 -5.15 -9.81
C SER A 244 -0.47 -6.25 -8.73
N PHE A 245 -1.44 -6.19 -7.81
CA PHE A 245 -1.54 -7.07 -6.66
C PHE A 245 -2.59 -8.16 -6.78
N VAL A 246 -3.48 -8.07 -7.77
CA VAL A 246 -4.62 -8.97 -7.92
C VAL A 246 -4.77 -9.45 -9.35
N LEU A 247 -5.40 -10.62 -9.50
CA LEU A 247 -5.83 -11.18 -10.78
C LEU A 247 -7.35 -11.37 -10.73
N PRO A 248 -8.09 -11.04 -11.81
CA PRO A 248 -9.53 -11.29 -11.86
C PRO A 248 -9.80 -12.79 -11.90
N VAL A 249 -10.71 -13.28 -11.05
CA VAL A 249 -11.15 -14.69 -11.01
C VAL A 249 -12.66 -14.72 -10.80
N GLY A 250 -13.40 -15.15 -11.82
CA GLY A 250 -14.87 -15.09 -11.81
C GLY A 250 -15.39 -13.68 -11.49
N SER A 251 -16.32 -13.58 -10.54
CA SER A 251 -16.87 -12.30 -10.06
C SER A 251 -15.99 -11.58 -9.02
N GLY A 252 -14.80 -12.10 -8.71
CA GLY A 252 -13.92 -11.56 -7.68
C GLY A 252 -12.46 -11.42 -8.11
N PHE A 253 -11.60 -11.35 -7.12
CA PHE A 253 -10.15 -11.21 -7.28
C PHE A 253 -9.40 -12.25 -6.46
N ALA A 254 -8.29 -12.74 -7.01
CA ALA A 254 -7.29 -13.54 -6.31
C ALA A 254 -5.97 -12.77 -6.19
N PRO A 255 -5.12 -13.07 -5.19
CA PRO A 255 -3.80 -12.45 -5.09
C PRO A 255 -2.94 -12.78 -6.32
N ASN A 256 -2.22 -11.78 -6.84
CA ASN A 256 -1.20 -12.00 -7.86
C ASN A 256 0.01 -12.71 -7.24
N PRO A 257 0.37 -13.94 -7.67
CA PRO A 257 1.49 -14.69 -7.10
C PRO A 257 2.86 -14.05 -7.37
N THR A 258 2.97 -13.14 -8.35
CA THR A 258 4.22 -12.44 -8.68
C THR A 258 4.42 -11.15 -7.87
N ALA A 259 3.40 -10.70 -7.14
CA ALA A 259 3.51 -9.49 -6.32
C ALA A 259 4.39 -9.74 -5.09
N THR A 260 5.38 -8.87 -4.88
CA THR A 260 6.32 -8.95 -3.74
C THR A 260 5.68 -8.61 -2.40
N THR A 261 4.58 -7.86 -2.42
CA THR A 261 3.73 -7.57 -1.26
C THR A 261 2.30 -7.97 -1.54
N LYS A 262 1.63 -8.61 -0.58
CA LYS A 262 0.24 -9.07 -0.71
C LYS A 262 -0.73 -8.05 -0.10
N LEU A 263 -1.92 -7.95 -0.68
CA LEU A 263 -3.02 -7.20 -0.09
C LEU A 263 -3.56 -7.91 1.15
N SER A 264 -4.18 -7.16 2.07
CA SER A 264 -4.86 -7.74 3.21
C SER A 264 -6.06 -8.60 2.75
N PRO A 265 -6.34 -9.74 3.40
CA PRO A 265 -7.52 -10.56 3.06
C PRO A 265 -8.84 -9.80 3.16
N GLN A 266 -8.95 -8.87 4.11
CA GLN A 266 -10.12 -8.03 4.30
C GLN A 266 -10.34 -7.10 3.10
N PHE A 267 -9.27 -6.46 2.61
CA PHE A 267 -9.34 -5.62 1.43
C PHE A 267 -9.69 -6.42 0.17
N LEU A 268 -9.11 -7.61 0.01
CA LEU A 268 -9.41 -8.49 -1.12
C LEU A 268 -10.88 -8.95 -1.13
N SER A 269 -11.43 -9.27 0.04
CA SER A 269 -12.84 -9.63 0.19
C SER A 269 -13.75 -8.44 -0.15
N PHE A 270 -13.43 -7.25 0.35
CA PHE A 270 -14.13 -6.02 0.01
C PHE A 270 -14.12 -5.75 -1.50
N LEU A 271 -12.95 -5.80 -2.13
CA LEU A 271 -12.78 -5.57 -3.56
C LEU A 271 -13.59 -6.57 -4.40
N SER A 272 -13.60 -7.84 -4.01
CA SER A 272 -14.37 -8.89 -4.69
C SER A 272 -15.89 -8.68 -4.55
N LYS A 273 -16.36 -8.25 -3.37
CA LYS A 273 -17.79 -7.93 -3.16
C LYS A 273 -18.23 -6.74 -4.01
N MET A 274 -17.42 -5.69 -4.08
CA MET A 274 -17.71 -4.54 -4.93
C MET A 274 -17.77 -4.92 -6.42
N LYS A 275 -16.85 -5.79 -6.89
CA LYS A 275 -16.89 -6.31 -8.26
C LYS A 275 -18.17 -7.10 -8.54
N ALA A 276 -18.54 -8.02 -7.64
CA ALA A 276 -19.74 -8.84 -7.80
C ALA A 276 -21.02 -7.97 -7.80
N LEU A 277 -21.10 -6.96 -6.93
CA LEU A 277 -22.18 -5.96 -6.94
C LEU A 277 -22.23 -5.19 -8.26
N GLY A 278 -21.08 -4.72 -8.76
CA GLY A 278 -21.00 -4.04 -10.05
C GLY A 278 -21.47 -4.89 -11.22
N GLU A 279 -21.09 -6.18 -11.26
CA GLU A 279 -21.54 -7.10 -12.31
C GLU A 279 -23.04 -7.38 -12.27
N VAL A 280 -23.63 -7.48 -11.07
CA VAL A 280 -25.06 -7.73 -10.90
C VAL A 280 -25.88 -6.48 -11.20
N MET A 281 -25.46 -5.31 -10.70
CA MET A 281 -26.23 -4.07 -10.80
C MET A 281 -25.98 -3.32 -12.11
N TYR A 282 -24.81 -3.47 -12.71
CA TYR A 282 -24.45 -2.87 -13.99
C TYR A 282 -23.91 -3.95 -14.94
N PRO A 283 -24.75 -4.89 -15.42
CA PRO A 283 -24.35 -5.86 -16.42
C PRO A 283 -23.69 -5.18 -17.62
N SER A 284 -22.53 -5.70 -18.05
CA SER A 284 -21.69 -5.08 -19.10
C SER A 284 -21.14 -3.67 -18.77
N GLY A 285 -21.24 -3.24 -17.51
CA GLY A 285 -20.76 -1.93 -17.04
C GLY A 285 -21.59 -0.75 -17.52
N SER A 286 -22.84 -0.95 -17.96
CA SER A 286 -23.69 0.13 -18.49
C SER A 286 -24.68 0.66 -17.45
N ALA A 287 -24.85 1.99 -17.44
CA ALA A 287 -25.95 2.66 -16.76
C ALA A 287 -27.21 2.70 -17.65
N PRO A 288 -28.43 2.84 -17.07
CA PRO A 288 -28.75 2.84 -15.64
C PRO A 288 -28.57 1.44 -15.00
N PRO A 289 -28.53 1.34 -13.66
CA PRO A 289 -28.44 0.02 -13.04
C PRO A 289 -29.64 -0.84 -13.39
N HIS A 290 -29.46 -2.14 -13.51
CA HIS A 290 -30.54 -3.08 -13.73
C HIS A 290 -30.23 -4.47 -13.20
N PHE A 291 -31.09 -5.00 -12.34
CA PHE A 291 -31.01 -6.40 -11.91
C PHE A 291 -32.40 -6.99 -11.64
N SER A 292 -32.52 -8.30 -11.80
CA SER A 292 -33.78 -9.02 -11.61
C SER A 292 -33.87 -9.67 -10.23
N TYR A 293 -35.06 -9.61 -9.64
CA TYR A 293 -35.39 -10.30 -8.40
C TYR A 293 -36.80 -10.89 -8.49
N THR A 294 -37.02 -12.01 -7.82
CA THR A 294 -38.29 -12.73 -7.81
C THR A 294 -38.85 -12.72 -6.40
N LEU A 295 -40.11 -12.32 -6.28
CA LEU A 295 -40.90 -12.51 -5.06
C LEU A 295 -41.89 -13.66 -5.28
N LYS A 296 -41.95 -14.56 -4.30
CA LYS A 296 -42.96 -15.62 -4.24
C LYS A 296 -43.76 -15.48 -2.96
N THR A 297 -45.09 -15.46 -3.04
CA THR A 297 -45.96 -15.44 -1.86
C THR A 297 -45.76 -16.72 -1.06
N LEU A 298 -45.64 -16.57 0.27
CA LEU A 298 -45.60 -17.68 1.21
C LEU A 298 -46.90 -17.73 2.02
N PRO A 299 -47.27 -18.89 2.59
CA PRO A 299 -48.34 -18.95 3.58
C PRO A 299 -48.04 -18.02 4.75
N SER A 300 -48.92 -17.07 5.02
CA SER A 300 -48.75 -16.04 6.04
C SER A 300 -49.98 -15.94 6.96
N ASN A 301 -49.88 -15.13 8.02
CA ASN A 301 -51.00 -14.89 8.92
C ASN A 301 -52.10 -14.03 8.27
N LEU A 302 -51.72 -13.16 7.34
CA LEU A 302 -52.62 -12.30 6.58
C LEU A 302 -52.70 -12.75 5.11
N GLU A 303 -53.71 -13.54 4.78
CA GLU A 303 -53.96 -13.98 3.40
C GLU A 303 -54.54 -12.85 2.51
N GLY A 304 -54.37 -12.98 1.19
CA GLY A 304 -54.97 -12.05 0.22
C GLY A 304 -54.28 -10.68 0.13
N VAL A 305 -53.03 -10.59 0.59
CA VAL A 305 -52.19 -9.40 0.40
C VAL A 305 -51.75 -9.31 -1.06
N GLU A 306 -51.77 -8.08 -1.55
CA GLU A 306 -51.35 -7.69 -2.88
C GLU A 306 -50.15 -6.76 -2.77
N VAL A 307 -49.10 -7.04 -3.55
CA VAL A 307 -47.94 -6.17 -3.67
C VAL A 307 -47.88 -5.68 -5.11
N THR A 308 -47.89 -4.36 -5.27
CA THR A 308 -47.68 -3.68 -6.54
C THR A 308 -46.32 -2.99 -6.49
N ILE A 309 -45.47 -3.27 -7.46
CA ILE A 309 -44.17 -2.64 -7.67
C ILE A 309 -44.19 -1.98 -9.05
N GLY A 310 -44.20 -0.66 -9.10
CA GLY A 310 -44.40 0.09 -10.33
C GLY A 310 -45.77 -0.21 -10.95
N SER A 311 -45.79 -0.73 -12.17
CA SER A 311 -47.01 -1.17 -12.86
C SER A 311 -47.33 -2.65 -12.68
N GLU A 312 -46.47 -3.38 -11.95
CA GLU A 312 -46.51 -4.82 -11.85
C GLU A 312 -47.08 -5.29 -10.52
N LYS A 313 -48.06 -6.19 -10.58
CA LYS A 313 -48.77 -6.71 -9.41
C LYS A 313 -48.46 -8.18 -9.16
N LEU A 314 -48.31 -8.54 -7.87
CA LEU A 314 -48.21 -9.90 -7.36
C LEU A 314 -49.30 -10.12 -6.30
N SER A 315 -50.14 -11.13 -6.52
CA SER A 315 -51.21 -11.54 -5.60
C SER A 315 -51.56 -13.01 -5.81
N GLY A 316 -52.21 -13.63 -4.83
CA GLY A 316 -52.63 -15.03 -4.89
C GLY A 316 -51.70 -15.99 -4.15
N LYS A 317 -52.22 -17.19 -3.87
CA LYS A 317 -51.52 -18.22 -3.11
C LYS A 317 -50.43 -18.88 -3.96
N ASP A 318 -49.22 -19.01 -3.41
CA ASP A 318 -48.03 -19.58 -4.06
C ASP A 318 -47.65 -18.89 -5.40
N ALA A 319 -48.17 -17.68 -5.62
CA ALA A 319 -47.89 -16.87 -6.79
C ALA A 319 -46.44 -16.38 -6.75
N GLN A 320 -45.79 -16.32 -7.90
CA GLN A 320 -44.45 -15.77 -8.03
C GLN A 320 -44.38 -14.79 -9.17
N LYS A 321 -43.55 -13.76 -9.02
CA LYS A 321 -43.29 -12.79 -10.07
C LYS A 321 -41.85 -12.30 -10.01
N THR A 322 -41.23 -12.21 -11.18
CA THR A 322 -39.91 -11.60 -11.37
C THR A 322 -40.11 -10.14 -11.74
N PHE A 323 -39.41 -9.28 -11.02
CA PHE A 323 -39.35 -7.84 -11.23
C PHE A 323 -37.95 -7.44 -11.67
N VAL A 324 -37.82 -6.24 -12.24
CA VAL A 324 -36.53 -5.66 -12.62
C VAL A 324 -36.40 -4.31 -11.94
N TRP A 325 -35.44 -4.18 -11.04
CA TRP A 325 -35.06 -2.86 -10.53
C TRP A 325 -34.22 -2.14 -11.58
N THR A 326 -34.54 -0.89 -11.88
CA THR A 326 -33.84 -0.09 -12.93
C THR A 326 -33.21 1.19 -12.39
N GLY A 327 -33.32 1.44 -11.09
CA GLY A 327 -32.93 2.71 -10.47
C GLY A 327 -33.82 3.90 -10.86
N GLY A 328 -34.81 3.72 -11.74
CA GLY A 328 -35.86 4.71 -11.94
C GLY A 328 -36.71 4.87 -10.68
N PRO A 329 -37.42 6.00 -10.50
CA PRO A 329 -38.39 6.14 -9.44
C PRO A 329 -39.49 5.10 -9.62
N GLU A 330 -39.70 4.28 -8.59
CA GLU A 330 -40.78 3.30 -8.54
C GLU A 330 -41.62 3.51 -7.27
N ASN A 331 -42.86 3.05 -7.30
CA ASN A 331 -43.74 3.02 -6.15
C ASN A 331 -43.99 1.57 -5.74
N ILE A 332 -43.96 1.34 -4.44
CA ILE A 332 -44.41 0.11 -3.82
C ILE A 332 -45.69 0.42 -3.08
N ASP A 333 -46.73 -0.34 -3.39
CA ASP A 333 -47.99 -0.35 -2.66
C ASP A 333 -48.28 -1.79 -2.23
N VAL A 334 -48.43 -1.98 -0.93
CA VAL A 334 -48.91 -3.23 -0.37
C VAL A 334 -50.30 -2.97 0.15
N SER A 335 -51.29 -3.74 -0.31
CA SER A 335 -52.68 -3.53 0.06
C SER A 335 -53.44 -4.84 0.26
N LYS A 336 -54.57 -4.74 0.97
CA LYS A 336 -55.53 -5.84 1.12
C LYS A 336 -56.94 -5.26 1.07
N ASN A 337 -57.76 -5.75 0.15
CA ASN A 337 -59.15 -5.29 -0.06
C ASN A 337 -59.28 -3.77 -0.24
N GLY A 338 -58.25 -3.10 -0.78
CA GLY A 338 -58.19 -1.64 -0.94
C GLY A 338 -57.60 -0.87 0.23
N ASP A 339 -57.35 -1.52 1.39
CA ASP A 339 -56.63 -0.89 2.50
C ASP A 339 -55.11 -0.99 2.28
N THR A 340 -54.43 0.16 2.26
CA THR A 340 -52.97 0.21 2.21
C THR A 340 -52.36 -0.29 3.52
N LEU A 341 -51.43 -1.23 3.41
CA LEU A 341 -50.69 -1.85 4.51
C LEU A 341 -49.27 -1.30 4.64
N ASP A 342 -48.60 -1.06 3.52
CA ASP A 342 -47.26 -0.48 3.46
C ASP A 342 -47.09 0.24 2.12
N SER A 343 -46.25 1.26 2.07
CA SER A 343 -45.88 1.93 0.84
C SER A 343 -44.47 2.50 0.89
N ALA A 344 -43.85 2.63 -0.28
CA ALA A 344 -42.57 3.31 -0.46
C ALA A 344 -42.51 3.93 -1.85
N SER A 345 -41.73 4.99 -2.01
CA SER A 345 -41.57 5.67 -3.30
C SER A 345 -40.14 6.15 -3.48
N GLY A 346 -39.67 6.17 -4.73
CA GLY A 346 -38.35 6.67 -5.10
C GLY A 346 -37.45 5.58 -5.68
N PRO A 347 -36.21 5.92 -6.06
CA PRO A 347 -35.30 4.99 -6.73
C PRO A 347 -34.85 3.84 -5.82
N TRP A 348 -34.92 4.02 -4.50
CA TRP A 348 -34.55 3.04 -3.49
C TRP A 348 -35.76 2.38 -2.81
N ALA A 349 -36.97 2.57 -3.32
CA ALA A 349 -38.21 2.11 -2.70
C ALA A 349 -38.19 0.60 -2.38
N VAL A 350 -37.79 -0.24 -3.34
CA VAL A 350 -37.68 -1.70 -3.13
C VAL A 350 -36.62 -2.08 -2.11
N PHE A 351 -35.51 -1.35 -2.07
CA PHE A 351 -34.48 -1.59 -1.08
C PHE A 351 -35.01 -1.30 0.32
N HIS A 352 -35.71 -0.18 0.52
CA HIS A 352 -36.34 0.13 1.81
C HIS A 352 -37.43 -0.87 2.18
N PHE A 353 -38.24 -1.30 1.21
CA PHE A 353 -39.26 -2.31 1.44
C PHE A 353 -38.66 -3.62 1.94
N VAL A 354 -37.61 -4.12 1.27
CA VAL A 354 -36.90 -5.35 1.69
C VAL A 354 -36.19 -5.16 3.02
N ALA A 355 -35.58 -3.99 3.27
CA ALA A 355 -34.86 -3.71 4.51
C ALA A 355 -35.77 -3.65 5.76
N ARG A 356 -37.06 -3.35 5.60
CA ARG A 356 -38.05 -3.38 6.70
C ARG A 356 -38.48 -4.79 7.09
N ALA A 357 -38.21 -5.80 6.27
CA ALA A 357 -38.65 -7.16 6.55
C ALA A 357 -37.87 -7.78 7.71
N HIS A 358 -38.57 -8.60 8.50
CA HIS A 358 -37.95 -9.56 9.38
C HIS A 358 -37.49 -10.79 8.58
N HIS A 359 -36.29 -11.28 8.90
CA HIS A 359 -35.74 -12.44 8.22
C HIS A 359 -36.16 -13.72 8.95
N LEU A 360 -37.08 -14.49 8.35
CA LEU A 360 -37.44 -15.84 8.84
C LEU A 360 -36.34 -16.84 8.48
N THR A 361 -35.78 -16.70 7.27
CA THR A 361 -34.55 -17.36 6.81
C THR A 361 -33.75 -16.36 5.97
N TYR A 362 -32.66 -16.80 5.32
CA TYR A 362 -31.90 -15.91 4.43
C TYR A 362 -32.76 -15.29 3.32
N ASN A 363 -33.71 -16.05 2.75
CA ASN A 363 -34.55 -15.62 1.63
C ASN A 363 -36.03 -15.44 1.97
N ASN A 364 -36.49 -15.93 3.13
CA ASN A 364 -37.89 -15.80 3.53
C ASN A 364 -38.03 -14.57 4.44
N LEU A 365 -38.85 -13.64 4.00
CA LEU A 365 -39.03 -12.31 4.55
C LEU A 365 -40.46 -12.18 5.08
N GLU A 366 -40.61 -11.67 6.29
CA GLU A 366 -41.89 -11.39 6.95
C GLU A 366 -42.01 -9.87 7.18
N TRP A 367 -43.15 -9.30 6.80
CA TRP A 367 -43.50 -7.93 7.17
C TRP A 367 -44.58 -7.97 8.23
N VAL A 368 -44.26 -7.40 9.39
CA VAL A 368 -45.20 -7.25 10.51
C VAL A 368 -45.89 -5.91 10.38
N ILE A 369 -47.23 -5.90 10.39
CA ILE A 369 -47.99 -4.66 10.44
C ILE A 369 -47.94 -4.11 11.85
N GLU A 370 -47.42 -2.91 12.00
CA GLU A 370 -47.29 -2.22 13.29
C GLU A 370 -48.17 -0.98 13.37
N ASN A 371 -48.60 -0.64 14.59
CA ASN A 371 -49.22 0.63 14.92
C ASN A 371 -48.50 1.20 16.16
N ASN A 372 -47.93 2.40 16.04
CA ASN A 372 -47.07 3.01 17.08
C ASN A 372 -45.96 2.07 17.60
N GLY A 373 -45.31 1.33 16.70
CA GLY A 373 -44.22 0.40 17.04
C GLY A 373 -44.67 -0.86 17.79
N GLN A 374 -45.96 -1.20 17.75
CA GLN A 374 -46.50 -2.43 18.33
C GLN A 374 -47.15 -3.29 17.24
N PRO A 375 -46.85 -4.61 17.17
CA PRO A 375 -47.47 -5.52 16.22
C PRO A 375 -48.99 -5.56 16.37
N VAL A 376 -49.70 -5.35 15.26
CA VAL A 376 -51.15 -5.47 15.21
C VAL A 376 -51.53 -6.95 15.27
N LYS A 377 -52.51 -7.31 16.10
CA LYS A 377 -53.03 -8.68 16.19
C LYS A 377 -54.32 -8.84 15.41
N LEU A 378 -54.47 -10.00 14.76
CA LEU A 378 -55.71 -10.45 14.14
C LEU A 378 -56.69 -10.99 15.20
N PRO A 379 -57.99 -11.17 14.87
CA PRO A 379 -58.97 -11.74 15.81
C PRO A 379 -58.60 -13.12 16.36
N ASN A 380 -57.79 -13.89 15.63
CA ASN A 380 -57.25 -15.18 16.05
C ASN A 380 -55.98 -15.07 16.93
N SER A 381 -55.67 -13.88 17.45
CA SER A 381 -54.49 -13.55 18.26
C SER A 381 -53.13 -13.70 17.57
N LYS A 382 -53.08 -14.08 16.29
CA LYS A 382 -51.84 -14.08 15.51
C LYS A 382 -51.43 -12.66 15.14
N ILE A 383 -50.14 -12.45 14.96
CA ILE A 383 -49.61 -11.18 14.45
C ILE A 383 -50.09 -10.99 13.01
N LYS A 384 -50.53 -9.78 12.68
CA LYS A 384 -50.92 -9.39 11.33
C LYS A 384 -49.62 -9.24 10.51
N SER A 385 -49.23 -10.30 9.81
CA SER A 385 -48.02 -10.33 8.98
C SER A 385 -48.24 -11.00 7.63
N TYR A 386 -47.41 -10.63 6.66
CA TYR A 386 -47.37 -11.24 5.33
C TYR A 386 -45.95 -11.60 4.92
N ASP A 387 -45.81 -12.69 4.16
CA ASP A 387 -44.54 -13.36 3.96
C ASP A 387 -44.25 -13.55 2.48
N PHE A 388 -43.01 -13.28 2.09
CA PHE A 388 -42.50 -13.54 0.74
C PHE A 388 -41.17 -14.27 0.78
N GLN A 389 -40.92 -15.11 -0.21
CA GLN A 389 -39.58 -15.56 -0.53
C GLN A 389 -38.97 -14.64 -1.58
N LEU A 390 -37.80 -14.09 -1.30
CA LEU A 390 -36.98 -13.30 -2.21
C LEU A 390 -35.90 -14.17 -2.85
N GLN A 391 -35.75 -14.06 -4.16
CA GLN A 391 -34.63 -14.64 -4.91
C GLN A 391 -34.02 -13.56 -5.79
N VAL A 392 -32.69 -13.48 -5.83
CA VAL A 392 -31.95 -12.53 -6.68
C VAL A 392 -31.07 -13.30 -7.63
N GLY A 393 -31.07 -12.91 -8.90
CA GLY A 393 -30.18 -13.50 -9.90
C GLY A 393 -28.77 -12.92 -9.81
N GLY A 394 -27.76 -13.77 -10.02
CA GLY A 394 -26.36 -13.34 -10.13
C GLY A 394 -25.45 -13.83 -9.01
N SER A 395 -24.24 -13.27 -8.94
CA SER A 395 -23.17 -13.65 -8.00
C SER A 395 -23.17 -12.86 -6.69
N ALA A 396 -24.05 -11.86 -6.58
CA ALA A 396 -24.26 -11.02 -5.41
C ALA A 396 -25.77 -10.75 -5.25
N ASN A 397 -26.20 -10.46 -4.02
CA ASN A 397 -27.54 -10.01 -3.69
C ASN A 397 -27.47 -8.55 -3.23
N PRO A 398 -27.78 -7.56 -4.11
CA PRO A 398 -27.70 -6.14 -3.76
C PRO A 398 -28.50 -5.75 -2.51
N PHE A 399 -29.61 -6.45 -2.22
CA PHE A 399 -30.42 -6.17 -1.02
C PHE A 399 -29.72 -6.53 0.29
N PHE A 400 -28.80 -7.50 0.28
CA PHE A 400 -28.15 -8.00 1.50
C PHE A 400 -26.64 -7.74 1.53
N ASP A 401 -26.01 -7.56 0.36
CA ASP A 401 -24.57 -7.35 0.24
C ASP A 401 -24.16 -5.88 0.31
N MET A 402 -25.05 -4.92 0.01
CA MET A 402 -24.77 -3.49 0.20
C MET A 402 -24.98 -3.02 1.64
N PRO A 403 -26.09 -3.38 2.33
CA PRO A 403 -26.29 -2.99 3.72
C PRO A 403 -25.13 -3.40 4.63
N GLY A 404 -24.51 -2.41 5.28
CA GLY A 404 -23.41 -2.65 6.20
C GLY A 404 -22.09 -3.05 5.54
N LEU A 405 -21.96 -2.96 4.21
CA LEU A 405 -20.70 -3.13 3.51
C LEU A 405 -19.74 -1.99 3.86
N LYS A 406 -18.86 -2.26 4.83
CA LYS A 406 -17.85 -1.29 5.27
C LYS A 406 -16.73 -1.20 4.24
N CYS A 407 -16.42 0.02 3.83
CA CYS A 407 -15.26 0.25 2.98
C CYS A 407 -13.95 -0.04 3.74
N VAL A 408 -13.03 -0.73 3.07
CA VAL A 408 -11.71 -1.07 3.61
C VAL A 408 -10.66 -0.21 2.91
N SER A 409 -10.09 0.78 3.60
CA SER A 409 -9.00 1.60 3.06
C SER A 409 -7.61 1.04 3.38
N GLN A 410 -7.52 0.08 4.31
CA GLN A 410 -6.25 -0.53 4.70
C GLN A 410 -5.91 -1.68 3.75
N VAL A 411 -5.05 -1.37 2.78
CA VAL A 411 -4.67 -2.27 1.69
C VAL A 411 -3.63 -3.32 2.11
N ALA A 412 -2.77 -3.01 3.07
CA ALA A 412 -1.74 -3.92 3.58
C ALA A 412 -2.16 -4.60 4.90
N GLY A 413 -1.78 -5.87 5.06
CA GLY A 413 -1.82 -6.52 6.38
C GLY A 413 -0.87 -5.83 7.36
N LYS A 414 -1.18 -5.92 8.67
CA LYS A 414 -0.21 -5.54 9.71
C LYS A 414 0.89 -6.58 9.81
#